data_AF-A0A2J8AFI8-F1
#
_entry.id   AF-A0A2J8AFI8-F1
#
_cell.length_a   1.000
_cell.length_b   1.000
_cell.length_c   1.000
_cell.angle_alpha   90.00
_cell.angle_beta   90.00
_cell.angle_gamma   90.00
#
_symmetry.space_group_name_H-M   'P 1'
#
loop_
_entity.id
_entity.type
_entity.pdbx_description
1 polymer ?
#
loop_
_entity_poly.entity_id
_entity_poly.type
_entity_poly.pdbx_seq_one_letter_code
_entity_poly.pdbx_strand_id
1 'polypeptide(L)'
;MATAPSATATVTATAHGERAHSNLQFPDYRRNVALKYVKRGYTFLMAYLVTIAVVPLAGMLLLELANMYRTGELTRLASIAKQTDLSFNLVTVLVTIAALVAAICSYFLLRTRPVYLVDYQVFRADESWIATYARFMNGSRSCKRFTDEALEFQEKILVRSGLGQQTYLPPAVQVAPPQCTMANARLEFEEVVFPIVEQLLAKTGIHPKQIGILVLNCSLFNPTPSLAAMVINKFKMRSNILSYNLAGMGCSASPISIDLAKQLLQLHPSTYALVISTENITQNWYFGNDRDKLLPNCLFRVGGAAILLSNRRREAW
;
A
#
# COMPACT_ATOMS: atom_id res chain seq x y z
N MET A 1 20.43 -1.16 62.78
CA MET A 1 19.80 -2.09 63.75
C MET A 1 18.31 -2.11 63.42
N ALA A 2 17.74 -3.31 63.30
CA ALA A 2 16.35 -3.63 62.93
C ALA A 2 15.96 -3.41 61.45
N THR A 3 15.35 -4.32 60.71
CA THR A 3 15.21 -5.81 60.67
C THR A 3 14.31 -6.09 59.46
N ALA A 4 14.68 -7.01 58.59
CA ALA A 4 13.81 -7.52 57.53
C ALA A 4 12.69 -8.41 58.10
N PRO A 5 11.63 -8.67 57.30
CA PRO A 5 11.10 -10.02 57.28
C PRO A 5 10.88 -10.57 55.86
N SER A 6 11.27 -11.83 55.73
CA SER A 6 10.98 -12.80 54.68
C SER A 6 9.56 -13.36 54.80
N ALA A 7 8.94 -13.73 53.68
CA ALA A 7 7.96 -14.84 53.62
C ALA A 7 7.92 -15.40 52.17
N THR A 8 8.54 -16.54 51.89
CA THR A 8 8.05 -17.94 51.98
C THR A 8 7.33 -18.39 50.70
N ALA A 9 8.04 -19.23 49.95
CA ALA A 9 7.57 -19.97 48.79
C ALA A 9 6.73 -21.18 49.21
N THR A 10 5.61 -21.42 48.52
CA THR A 10 4.85 -22.66 48.64
C THR A 10 5.14 -23.54 47.44
N VAL A 11 5.84 -24.64 47.68
CA VAL A 11 6.03 -25.74 46.74
C VAL A 11 4.86 -26.70 46.93
N THR A 12 4.16 -27.03 45.84
CA THR A 12 3.27 -28.19 45.80
C THR A 12 3.82 -29.13 44.73
N ALA A 13 4.42 -30.23 45.20
CA ALA A 13 4.87 -31.32 44.35
C ALA A 13 3.72 -32.30 44.12
N THR A 14 3.42 -32.60 42.86
CA THR A 14 2.83 -33.88 42.48
C THR A 14 3.64 -34.44 41.30
N ALA A 15 4.33 -35.54 41.55
CA ALA A 15 4.97 -36.37 40.55
C ALA A 15 4.09 -37.59 40.32
N HIS A 16 3.70 -37.87 39.08
CA HIS A 16 4.02 -39.12 38.39
C HIS A 16 3.59 -39.06 36.93
N GLY A 17 4.40 -39.71 36.09
CA GLY A 17 4.55 -39.41 34.68
C GLY A 17 3.51 -40.01 33.76
N GLU A 18 3.47 -39.44 32.56
CA GLU A 18 2.88 -40.07 31.39
C GLU A 18 3.70 -39.73 30.15
N ARG A 19 3.79 -40.73 29.27
CA ARG A 19 4.73 -40.86 28.17
C ARG A 19 4.53 -39.79 27.10
N ALA A 20 5.66 -39.34 26.55
CA ALA A 20 5.73 -38.49 25.39
C ALA A 20 5.06 -39.14 24.16
N HIS A 21 3.98 -38.52 23.67
CA HIS A 21 3.62 -38.54 22.26
C HIS A 21 3.62 -37.10 21.77
N SER A 22 4.67 -36.76 21.00
CA SER A 22 4.81 -35.48 20.31
C SER A 22 3.74 -35.37 19.21
N ASN A 23 2.64 -34.67 19.49
CA ASN A 23 1.77 -34.18 18.43
C ASN A 23 2.47 -33.02 17.72
N LEU A 24 3.17 -33.35 16.63
CA LEU A 24 3.60 -32.38 15.63
C LEU A 24 2.33 -31.71 15.05
N GLN A 25 1.98 -30.54 15.58
CA GLN A 25 0.98 -29.65 14.97
C GLN A 25 1.59 -29.04 13.71
N PHE A 26 1.37 -29.69 12.58
CA PHE A 26 1.54 -29.05 11.29
C PHE A 26 0.52 -27.90 11.16
N PRO A 27 0.88 -26.74 10.59
CA PRO A 27 -0.09 -25.73 10.23
C PRO A 27 -1.11 -26.31 9.25
N ASP A 28 -2.38 -26.33 9.64
CA ASP A 28 -3.46 -26.77 8.76
C ASP A 28 -3.70 -25.72 7.66
N TYR A 29 -3.02 -25.89 6.53
CA TYR A 29 -3.13 -25.00 5.37
C TYR A 29 -4.52 -25.06 4.69
N ARG A 30 -5.36 -26.04 5.00
CA ARG A 30 -6.72 -26.13 4.42
C ARG A 30 -7.65 -25.07 4.98
N ARG A 31 -7.48 -24.70 6.26
CA ARG A 31 -8.38 -23.76 6.96
C ARG A 31 -8.20 -22.31 6.49
N ASN A 32 -6.97 -21.86 6.18
CA ASN A 32 -6.69 -20.49 5.74
C ASN A 32 -7.03 -20.22 4.27
N VAL A 33 -6.84 -21.21 3.40
CA VAL A 33 -7.13 -21.08 1.97
C VAL A 33 -8.64 -21.02 1.73
N ALA A 34 -9.42 -21.89 2.40
CA ALA A 34 -10.87 -21.88 2.31
C ALA A 34 -11.50 -20.57 2.81
N LEU A 35 -11.06 -20.05 3.96
CA LEU A 35 -11.55 -18.77 4.52
C LEU A 35 -11.27 -17.58 3.61
N LYS A 36 -10.12 -17.56 2.92
CA LYS A 36 -9.78 -16.50 1.95
C LYS A 36 -10.72 -16.52 0.74
N TYR A 37 -11.03 -17.70 0.22
CA TYR A 37 -11.99 -17.84 -0.89
C TYR A 37 -13.43 -17.58 -0.46
N VAL A 38 -13.83 -18.01 0.74
CA VAL A 38 -15.15 -17.71 1.31
C VAL A 38 -15.31 -16.22 1.54
N LYS A 39 -14.31 -15.54 2.10
CA LYS A 39 -14.34 -14.08 2.29
C LYS A 39 -14.41 -13.35 0.95
N ARG A 40 -13.62 -13.77 -0.05
CA ARG A 40 -13.67 -13.20 -1.41
C ARG A 40 -15.02 -13.43 -2.09
N GLY A 41 -15.58 -14.63 -1.97
CA GLY A 41 -16.90 -14.99 -2.48
C GLY A 41 -18.01 -14.21 -1.80
N TYR A 42 -17.93 -14.02 -0.48
CA TYR A 42 -18.87 -13.21 0.29
C TYR A 42 -18.76 -11.72 -0.04
N THR A 43 -17.55 -11.17 -0.15
CA THR A 43 -17.35 -9.77 -0.58
C THR A 43 -17.84 -9.55 -2.00
N PHE A 44 -17.62 -10.51 -2.91
CA PHE A 44 -18.15 -10.48 -4.27
C PHE A 44 -19.68 -10.55 -4.27
N LEU A 45 -20.26 -11.53 -3.56
CA LEU A 45 -21.71 -11.69 -3.44
C LEU A 45 -22.37 -10.42 -2.89
N MET A 46 -21.81 -9.83 -1.84
CA MET A 46 -22.34 -8.59 -1.24
C MET A 46 -22.16 -7.38 -2.15
N ALA A 47 -21.02 -7.26 -2.84
CA ALA A 47 -20.77 -6.15 -3.78
C ALA A 47 -21.68 -6.21 -5.02
N TYR A 48 -22.10 -7.41 -5.44
CA TYR A 48 -22.94 -7.63 -6.60
C TYR A 48 -24.36 -8.09 -6.24
N LEU A 49 -24.76 -8.09 -4.96
CA LEU A 49 -26.04 -8.66 -4.49
C LEU A 49 -27.24 -7.99 -5.17
N VAL A 50 -27.19 -6.66 -5.24
CA VAL A 50 -28.21 -5.86 -5.93
C VAL A 50 -28.22 -6.18 -7.43
N THR A 51 -27.05 -6.35 -8.05
CA THR A 51 -26.96 -6.68 -9.48
C THR A 51 -27.48 -8.09 -9.77
N ILE A 52 -27.13 -9.07 -8.93
CA ILE A 52 -27.57 -10.47 -9.03
C ILE A 52 -29.07 -10.59 -8.78
N ALA A 53 -29.67 -9.74 -7.93
CA ALA A 53 -31.11 -9.70 -7.73
C ALA A 53 -31.86 -8.98 -8.87
N VAL A 54 -31.32 -7.89 -9.40
CA VAL A 54 -31.98 -7.06 -10.43
C VAL A 54 -31.94 -7.73 -11.81
N VAL A 55 -30.88 -8.45 -12.17
CA VAL A 55 -30.76 -9.14 -13.47
C VAL A 55 -31.88 -10.17 -13.75
N PRO A 56 -32.19 -11.12 -12.85
CA PRO A 56 -33.29 -12.07 -13.07
C PRO A 56 -34.66 -11.39 -13.03
N LEU A 57 -34.86 -10.36 -12.20
CA LEU A 57 -36.08 -9.55 -12.21
C LEU A 57 -36.29 -8.85 -13.56
N ALA A 58 -35.23 -8.24 -14.12
CA ALA A 58 -35.26 -7.63 -15.45
C ALA A 58 -35.46 -8.68 -16.56
N GLY A 59 -34.85 -9.86 -16.42
CA GLY A 59 -35.03 -10.98 -17.34
C GLY A 59 -36.46 -11.53 -17.33
N MET A 60 -37.07 -11.70 -16.16
CA MET A 60 -38.48 -12.09 -16.00
C MET A 60 -39.42 -11.05 -16.61
N LEU A 61 -39.18 -9.76 -16.36
CA LEU A 61 -39.96 -8.67 -16.96
C LEU A 61 -39.88 -8.70 -18.49
N LEU A 62 -38.69 -8.90 -19.05
CA LEU A 62 -38.49 -9.00 -20.50
C LEU A 62 -39.18 -10.25 -21.10
N LEU A 63 -39.15 -11.38 -20.39
CA LEU A 63 -39.82 -12.62 -20.80
C LEU A 63 -41.35 -12.47 -20.75
N GLU A 64 -41.89 -11.84 -19.71
CA GLU A 64 -43.32 -11.52 -19.63
C GLU A 64 -43.74 -10.54 -20.72
N LEU A 65 -42.97 -9.48 -20.97
CA LEU A 65 -43.23 -8.54 -22.06
C LEU A 65 -43.18 -9.23 -23.44
N ALA A 66 -42.22 -10.13 -23.66
CA ALA A 66 -42.13 -10.92 -24.89
C ALA A 66 -43.28 -11.91 -25.03
N ASN A 67 -43.71 -12.54 -23.93
CA ASN A 67 -44.85 -13.45 -23.92
C ASN A 67 -46.15 -12.70 -24.22
N MET A 68 -46.38 -11.56 -23.57
CA MET A 68 -47.52 -10.67 -23.80
C MET A 68 -47.56 -10.09 -25.22
N TYR A 69 -46.38 -9.85 -25.83
CA TYR A 69 -46.28 -9.45 -27.23
C TYR A 69 -46.70 -10.59 -28.16
N ARG A 70 -46.28 -11.82 -27.87
CA ARG A 70 -46.58 -13.01 -28.68
C ARG A 70 -48.04 -13.48 -28.55
N THR A 71 -48.66 -13.33 -27.38
CA THR A 71 -50.07 -13.68 -27.13
C THR A 71 -51.06 -12.62 -27.64
N GLY A 72 -50.57 -11.47 -28.11
CA GLY A 72 -51.43 -10.36 -28.54
C GLY A 72 -52.13 -9.64 -27.38
N GLU A 73 -51.76 -9.92 -26.13
CA GLU A 73 -52.27 -9.20 -24.96
C GLU A 73 -51.76 -7.77 -24.93
N LEU A 74 -50.59 -7.48 -25.51
CA LEU A 74 -50.03 -6.13 -25.58
C LEU A 74 -50.86 -5.21 -26.47
N THR A 75 -51.42 -5.72 -27.58
CA THR A 75 -52.34 -4.96 -28.44
C THR A 75 -53.71 -4.81 -27.79
N ARG A 76 -54.16 -5.82 -27.02
CA ARG A 76 -55.39 -5.78 -26.22
C ARG A 76 -55.29 -4.78 -25.06
N LEU A 77 -54.18 -4.77 -24.33
CA LEU A 77 -53.84 -3.79 -23.30
C LEU A 77 -53.61 -2.40 -23.88
N ALA A 78 -53.05 -2.27 -25.09
CA ALA A 78 -52.96 -0.99 -25.79
C ALA A 78 -54.33 -0.48 -26.25
N SER A 79 -55.26 -1.35 -26.66
CA SER A 79 -56.64 -0.97 -27.00
C SER A 79 -57.47 -0.61 -25.76
N ILE A 80 -57.27 -1.34 -24.66
CA ILE A 80 -57.87 -1.04 -23.34
C ILE A 80 -57.25 0.26 -22.81
N ALA A 81 -55.94 0.48 -22.92
CA ALA A 81 -55.30 1.76 -22.59
C ALA A 81 -55.82 2.97 -23.37
N LYS A 82 -56.36 2.74 -24.58
CA LYS A 82 -56.96 3.77 -25.43
C LYS A 82 -58.45 4.01 -25.17
N GLN A 83 -59.17 3.02 -24.63
CA GLN A 83 -60.63 3.07 -24.41
C GLN A 83 -61.02 3.25 -22.94
N THR A 84 -60.18 2.80 -22.01
CA THR A 84 -60.32 3.09 -20.59
C THR A 84 -59.51 4.34 -20.30
N ASP A 85 -60.15 5.32 -19.67
CA ASP A 85 -59.48 6.42 -18.96
C ASP A 85 -58.60 5.75 -17.89
N LEU A 86 -57.34 5.53 -18.27
CA LEU A 86 -56.50 4.54 -17.64
C LEU A 86 -56.14 5.03 -16.25
N SER A 87 -56.93 4.66 -15.25
CA SER A 87 -56.61 4.84 -13.84
C SER A 87 -55.49 3.88 -13.43
N PHE A 88 -54.42 3.76 -14.22
CA PHE A 88 -53.13 3.57 -13.58
C PHE A 88 -53.02 4.75 -12.63
N ASN A 89 -52.87 4.47 -11.34
CA ASN A 89 -52.50 5.51 -10.41
C ASN A 89 -51.26 6.16 -11.04
N LEU A 90 -51.39 7.37 -11.60
CA LEU A 90 -50.28 8.10 -12.21
C LEU A 90 -49.10 8.13 -11.23
N VAL A 91 -49.44 8.18 -9.95
CA VAL A 91 -48.61 7.92 -8.78
C VAL A 91 -47.78 6.63 -8.91
N THR A 92 -48.38 5.47 -9.18
CA THR A 92 -47.68 4.18 -9.30
C THR A 92 -46.66 4.17 -10.44
N VAL A 93 -46.99 4.72 -11.62
CA VAL A 93 -46.05 4.80 -12.76
C VAL A 93 -44.91 5.78 -12.47
N LEU A 94 -45.21 6.92 -11.86
CA LEU A 94 -44.19 7.88 -11.44
C LEU A 94 -43.27 7.30 -10.35
N VAL A 95 -43.83 6.56 -9.39
CA VAL A 95 -43.08 5.90 -8.32
C VAL A 95 -42.16 4.81 -8.88
N THR A 96 -42.61 4.00 -9.84
CA THR A 96 -41.76 2.95 -10.42
C THR A 96 -40.63 3.53 -11.26
N ILE A 97 -40.88 4.57 -12.06
CA ILE A 97 -39.84 5.28 -12.80
C ILE A 97 -38.85 5.95 -11.84
N ALA A 98 -39.34 6.65 -10.81
CA ALA A 98 -38.50 7.28 -9.81
C ALA A 98 -37.64 6.25 -9.05
N ALA A 99 -38.21 5.10 -8.69
CA ALA A 99 -37.49 4.00 -8.06
C ALA A 99 -36.42 3.40 -8.98
N LEU A 100 -36.72 3.22 -10.28
CA LEU A 100 -35.76 2.71 -11.26
C LEU A 100 -34.61 3.70 -11.47
N VAL A 101 -34.92 4.99 -11.63
CA VAL A 101 -33.92 6.06 -11.73
C VAL A 101 -33.08 6.14 -10.46
N ALA A 102 -33.70 6.07 -9.28
CA ALA A 102 -32.99 6.05 -8.00
C ALA A 102 -32.07 4.82 -7.88
N ALA A 103 -32.51 3.63 -8.31
CA ALA A 103 -31.70 2.42 -8.30
C ALA A 103 -30.51 2.51 -9.26
N ILE A 104 -30.72 3.03 -10.48
CA ILE A 104 -29.66 3.24 -11.48
C ILE A 104 -28.66 4.28 -10.98
N CYS A 105 -29.14 5.43 -10.48
CA CYS A 105 -28.30 6.47 -9.89
C CYS A 105 -27.51 5.92 -8.69
N SER A 106 -28.14 5.18 -7.79
CA SER A 106 -27.48 4.55 -6.64
C SER A 106 -26.42 3.55 -7.09
N TYR A 107 -26.71 2.73 -8.12
CA TYR A 107 -25.73 1.81 -8.68
C TYR A 107 -24.49 2.53 -9.22
N PHE A 108 -24.65 3.64 -9.94
CA PHE A 108 -23.50 4.40 -10.46
C PHE A 108 -22.77 5.20 -9.38
N LEU A 109 -23.46 5.70 -8.36
CA LEU A 109 -22.87 6.48 -7.27
C LEU A 109 -22.16 5.62 -6.21
N LEU A 110 -22.71 4.43 -5.91
CA LEU A 110 -22.15 3.51 -4.92
C LEU A 110 -21.08 2.59 -5.49
N ARG A 111 -20.95 2.52 -6.82
CA ARG A 111 -19.95 1.66 -7.48
C ARG A 111 -18.56 2.24 -7.31
N THR A 112 -17.73 1.50 -6.57
CA THR A 112 -16.30 1.78 -6.49
C THR A 112 -15.65 1.63 -7.88
N ARG A 113 -14.79 2.58 -8.22
CA ARG A 113 -14.04 2.57 -9.47
C ARG A 113 -12.86 1.61 -9.31
N PRO A 114 -12.59 0.74 -10.30
CA PRO A 114 -11.38 -0.06 -10.27
C PRO A 114 -10.15 0.86 -10.27
N VAL A 115 -9.14 0.46 -9.51
CA VAL A 115 -7.83 1.12 -9.49
C VAL A 115 -6.83 0.12 -10.05
N TYR A 116 -6.14 0.53 -11.10
CA TYR A 116 -5.18 -0.25 -11.84
C TYR A 116 -3.76 0.15 -11.44
N LEU A 117 -2.89 -0.83 -11.30
CA LEU A 117 -1.44 -0.62 -11.31
C LEU A 117 -1.02 -0.52 -12.77
N VAL A 118 -0.64 0.69 -13.20
CA VAL A 118 -0.20 0.94 -14.58
C VAL A 118 1.22 0.40 -14.75
N ASP A 119 2.14 0.85 -13.90
CA ASP A 119 3.52 0.39 -13.89
C ASP A 119 4.21 0.77 -12.58
N TYR A 120 5.43 0.28 -12.35
CA TYR A 120 6.28 0.63 -11.23
C TYR A 120 7.76 0.61 -11.64
N GLN A 121 8.57 1.35 -10.89
CA GLN A 121 10.02 1.34 -11.00
C GLN A 121 10.63 1.26 -9.60
N VAL A 122 11.65 0.40 -9.45
CA VAL A 122 12.42 0.28 -8.21
C VAL A 122 13.82 0.83 -8.41
N PHE A 123 14.37 1.41 -7.36
CA PHE A 123 15.72 1.95 -7.37
C PHE A 123 16.73 0.81 -7.27
N ARG A 124 17.74 0.87 -8.13
CA ARG A 124 18.97 0.08 -8.02
C ARG A 124 20.13 1.07 -8.06
N ALA A 125 20.87 1.13 -6.97
CA ALA A 125 22.00 2.03 -6.88
C ALA A 125 23.15 1.58 -7.78
N ASP A 126 24.05 2.51 -8.07
CA ASP A 126 25.32 2.22 -8.72
C ASP A 126 26.19 1.28 -7.86
N GLU A 127 27.06 0.49 -8.50
CA GLU A 127 27.94 -0.46 -7.81
C GLU A 127 28.89 0.23 -6.82
N SER A 128 29.23 1.50 -7.03
CA SER A 128 30.03 2.30 -6.10
C SER A 128 29.38 2.47 -4.71
N TRP A 129 28.06 2.27 -4.61
CA TRP A 129 27.30 2.34 -3.35
C TRP A 129 27.29 1.02 -2.59
N ILE A 130 27.82 -0.07 -3.17
CA ILE A 130 27.85 -1.38 -2.52
C ILE A 130 28.63 -1.32 -1.20
N ALA A 131 27.97 -1.77 -0.14
CA ALA A 131 28.52 -1.88 1.21
C ALA A 131 28.75 -3.34 1.56
N THR A 132 29.87 -3.90 1.11
CA THR A 132 30.31 -5.23 1.56
C THR A 132 30.60 -5.22 3.06
N TYR A 133 30.57 -6.38 3.71
CA TYR A 133 30.85 -6.49 5.14
C TYR A 133 32.25 -5.96 5.47
N ALA A 134 33.24 -6.28 4.62
CA ALA A 134 34.60 -5.78 4.77
C ALA A 134 34.64 -4.24 4.69
N ARG A 135 33.97 -3.65 3.70
CA ARG A 135 33.92 -2.19 3.54
C ARG A 135 33.23 -1.52 4.74
N PHE A 136 32.09 -2.06 5.18
CA PHE A 136 31.35 -1.59 6.34
C PHE A 136 32.21 -1.64 7.61
N MET A 137 32.80 -2.81 7.91
CA MET A 137 33.61 -3.00 9.12
C MET A 137 34.88 -2.15 9.11
N ASN A 138 35.53 -1.99 7.96
CA ASN A 138 36.67 -1.09 7.81
C ASN A 138 36.27 0.36 8.07
N GLY A 139 35.10 0.80 7.57
CA GLY A 139 34.54 2.11 7.86
C GLY A 139 34.28 2.31 9.36
N SER A 140 33.58 1.37 10.01
CA SER A 140 33.30 1.43 11.46
C SER A 140 34.59 1.49 12.29
N ARG A 141 35.60 0.68 11.97
CA ARG A 141 36.92 0.73 12.66
C ARG A 141 37.63 2.07 12.44
N SER A 142 37.63 2.57 11.21
CA SER A 142 38.29 3.83 10.84
C SER A 142 37.68 5.07 11.51
N CYS A 143 36.40 5.00 11.87
CA CYS A 143 35.74 6.08 12.58
C CYS A 143 36.32 6.34 13.99
N LYS A 144 36.98 5.35 14.61
CA LYS A 144 37.52 5.44 15.98
C LYS A 144 36.49 5.88 17.04
N ARG A 145 35.21 5.57 16.83
CA ARG A 145 34.09 5.89 17.75
C ARG A 145 33.49 4.67 18.45
N PHE A 146 33.72 3.48 17.91
CA PHE A 146 33.13 2.24 18.40
C PHE A 146 34.13 1.47 19.27
N THR A 147 33.65 0.89 20.38
CA THR A 147 34.45 -0.04 21.20
C THR A 147 34.60 -1.39 20.49
N ASP A 148 35.53 -2.21 20.95
CA ASP A 148 35.75 -3.55 20.37
C ASP A 148 34.51 -4.43 20.52
N GLU A 149 33.76 -4.32 21.63
CA GLU A 149 32.51 -5.06 21.83
C GLU A 149 31.40 -4.60 20.86
N ALA A 150 31.35 -3.30 20.54
CA ALA A 150 30.41 -2.74 19.59
C ALA A 150 30.74 -3.16 18.15
N LEU A 151 32.04 -3.24 17.81
CA LEU A 151 32.50 -3.71 16.51
C LEU A 151 32.21 -5.21 16.34
N GLU A 152 32.52 -6.03 17.35
CA GLU A 152 32.21 -7.47 17.33
C GLU A 152 30.70 -7.71 17.21
N PHE A 153 29.88 -6.89 17.87
CA PHE A 153 28.42 -6.97 17.74
C PHE A 153 27.92 -6.63 16.33
N GLN A 154 28.43 -5.55 15.72
CA GLN A 154 28.10 -5.18 14.33
C GLN A 154 28.47 -6.31 13.37
N GLU A 155 29.66 -6.90 13.52
CA GLU A 155 30.13 -8.01 12.69
C GLU A 155 29.22 -9.24 12.81
N LYS A 156 28.83 -9.61 14.05
CA LYS A 156 27.87 -10.70 14.30
C LYS A 156 26.53 -10.44 13.61
N ILE A 157 26.02 -9.20 13.64
CA ILE A 157 24.76 -8.85 12.95
C ILE A 157 24.93 -8.99 11.44
N LEU A 158 25.99 -8.45 10.84
CA LEU A 158 26.19 -8.51 9.39
C LEU A 158 26.17 -9.96 8.89
N VAL A 159 26.90 -10.86 9.56
CA VAL A 159 26.98 -12.28 9.18
C VAL A 159 25.65 -13.02 9.38
N ARG A 160 24.85 -12.64 10.39
CA ARG A 160 23.61 -13.36 10.76
C ARG A 160 22.31 -12.72 10.27
N SER A 161 22.36 -11.50 9.75
CA SER A 161 21.16 -10.73 9.34
C SER A 161 20.45 -11.28 8.09
N GLY A 162 21.13 -12.12 7.30
CA GLY A 162 20.61 -12.59 6.01
C GLY A 162 20.69 -11.55 4.88
N LEU A 163 21.31 -10.40 5.12
CA LEU A 163 21.62 -9.44 4.06
C LEU A 163 22.69 -10.01 3.12
N GLY A 164 22.66 -9.63 1.84
CA GLY A 164 23.70 -9.98 0.89
C GLY A 164 24.88 -9.01 0.93
N GLN A 165 26.00 -9.41 0.32
CA GLN A 165 27.15 -8.53 0.10
C GLN A 165 26.89 -7.45 -0.97
N GLN A 166 25.81 -7.60 -1.75
CA GLN A 166 25.39 -6.68 -2.81
C GLN A 166 24.25 -5.77 -2.32
N THR A 167 24.39 -5.24 -1.11
CA THR A 167 23.46 -4.25 -0.55
C THR A 167 24.10 -2.87 -0.56
N TYR A 168 23.28 -1.81 -0.60
CA TYR A 168 23.75 -0.45 -0.86
C TYR A 168 23.60 0.46 0.37
N LEU A 169 24.58 1.33 0.59
CA LEU A 169 24.55 2.42 1.56
C LEU A 169 24.82 3.76 0.85
N PRO A 170 24.31 4.90 1.36
CA PRO A 170 24.63 6.20 0.78
C PRO A 170 26.15 6.48 0.83
N PRO A 171 26.75 7.12 -0.17
CA PRO A 171 28.18 7.44 -0.16
C PRO A 171 28.59 8.25 1.07
N ALA A 172 27.70 9.14 1.52
CA ALA A 172 27.92 9.99 2.69
C ALA A 172 28.10 9.23 4.02
N VAL A 173 27.56 8.01 4.16
CA VAL A 173 27.80 7.19 5.37
C VAL A 173 28.97 6.23 5.22
N GLN A 174 29.50 6.10 4.00
CA GLN A 174 30.63 5.21 3.70
C GLN A 174 31.98 5.92 3.74
N VAL A 175 32.01 7.23 3.96
CA VAL A 175 33.22 8.00 4.26
C VAL A 175 33.55 7.96 5.75
N ALA A 176 34.83 8.15 6.10
CA ALA A 176 35.30 8.16 7.48
C ALA A 176 35.82 9.55 7.88
N PRO A 177 35.14 10.29 8.78
CA PRO A 177 33.88 9.94 9.45
C PRO A 177 32.63 10.14 8.55
N PRO A 178 31.52 9.42 8.82
CA PRO A 178 30.24 9.61 8.14
C PRO A 178 29.77 11.07 8.15
N GLN A 179 29.33 11.56 6.99
CA GLN A 179 28.87 12.93 6.79
C GLN A 179 27.35 13.00 6.79
N CYS A 180 26.75 12.98 7.98
CA CYS A 180 25.30 12.98 8.21
C CYS A 180 24.67 14.39 8.10
N THR A 181 24.86 15.06 6.97
CA THR A 181 24.38 16.45 6.75
C THR A 181 23.01 16.50 6.06
N MET A 182 22.34 17.66 6.14
CA MET A 182 21.12 17.95 5.35
C MET A 182 21.37 17.93 3.85
N ALA A 183 22.52 18.43 3.40
CA ALA A 183 22.88 18.40 2.00
C ALA A 183 23.01 16.97 1.48
N ASN A 184 23.73 16.10 2.19
CA ASN A 184 23.93 14.71 1.77
C ASN A 184 22.63 13.89 1.82
N ALA A 185 21.76 14.15 2.79
CA ALA A 185 20.44 13.53 2.82
C ALA A 185 19.55 13.95 1.64
N ARG A 186 19.64 15.21 1.20
CA ARG A 186 18.96 15.64 -0.04
C ARG A 186 19.54 14.95 -1.27
N LEU A 187 20.86 14.85 -1.36
CA LEU A 187 21.53 14.15 -2.46
C LEU A 187 21.11 12.67 -2.53
N GLU A 188 21.07 11.96 -1.41
CA GLU A 188 20.56 10.58 -1.37
C GLU A 188 19.13 10.51 -1.93
N PHE A 189 18.24 11.40 -1.47
CA PHE A 189 16.86 11.41 -1.95
C PHE A 189 16.77 11.70 -3.46
N GLU A 190 17.52 12.68 -3.96
CA GLU A 190 17.49 13.07 -5.38
C GLU A 190 18.01 11.92 -6.27
N GLU A 191 19.11 11.29 -5.89
CA GLU A 191 19.70 10.14 -6.59
C GLU A 191 18.80 8.90 -6.57
N VAL A 192 18.02 8.71 -5.49
CA VAL A 192 17.10 7.57 -5.39
C VAL A 192 15.80 7.83 -6.16
N VAL A 193 15.18 9.00 -5.95
CA VAL A 193 13.80 9.27 -6.36
C VAL A 193 13.71 9.83 -7.78
N PHE A 194 14.63 10.70 -8.20
CA PHE A 194 14.51 11.30 -9.55
C PHE A 194 14.67 10.24 -10.65
N PRO A 195 15.67 9.34 -10.62
CA PRO A 195 15.82 8.35 -11.68
C PRO A 195 14.63 7.39 -11.78
N ILE A 196 14.08 6.91 -10.65
CA ILE A 196 12.95 5.99 -10.70
C ILE A 196 11.67 6.64 -11.23
N VAL A 197 11.44 7.92 -10.91
CA VAL A 197 10.29 8.66 -11.45
C VAL A 197 10.49 8.95 -12.93
N GLU A 198 11.68 9.38 -13.34
CA GLU A 198 12.01 9.62 -14.74
C GLU A 198 11.86 8.37 -15.60
N GLN A 199 12.42 7.23 -15.15
CA GLN A 199 12.30 5.95 -15.83
C GLN A 199 10.85 5.47 -15.91
N LEU A 200 10.07 5.63 -14.83
CA LEU A 200 8.65 5.26 -14.82
C LEU A 200 7.82 6.10 -15.81
N LEU A 201 8.07 7.41 -15.86
CA LEU A 201 7.39 8.30 -16.80
C LEU A 201 7.81 8.01 -18.25
N ALA A 202 9.10 7.74 -18.50
CA ALA A 202 9.60 7.37 -19.81
C ALA A 202 9.01 6.03 -20.28
N LYS A 203 8.96 5.03 -19.40
CA LYS A 203 8.42 3.69 -19.68
C LYS A 203 6.92 3.72 -20.00
N THR A 204 6.17 4.57 -19.31
CA THR A 204 4.70 4.67 -19.49
C THR A 204 4.29 5.71 -20.54
N GLY A 205 5.18 6.62 -20.94
CA GLY A 205 4.87 7.75 -21.83
C GLY A 205 3.94 8.80 -21.21
N ILE A 206 3.72 8.75 -19.89
CA ILE A 206 2.82 9.66 -19.19
C ILE A 206 3.55 10.97 -18.87
N HIS A 207 2.95 12.09 -19.27
CA HIS A 207 3.53 13.39 -19.01
C HIS A 207 3.30 13.80 -17.53
N PRO A 208 4.29 14.38 -16.81
CA PRO A 208 4.16 14.76 -15.39
C PRO A 208 2.89 15.56 -15.05
N LYS A 209 2.48 16.48 -15.94
CA LYS A 209 1.25 17.29 -15.78
C LYS A 209 -0.06 16.47 -15.78
N GLN A 210 -0.06 15.24 -16.26
CA GLN A 210 -1.23 14.36 -16.25
C GLN A 210 -1.46 13.69 -14.88
N ILE A 211 -0.47 13.70 -14.00
CA ILE A 211 -0.56 13.15 -12.65
C ILE A 211 -1.31 14.14 -11.76
N GLY A 212 -2.46 13.72 -11.23
CA GLY A 212 -3.31 14.56 -10.39
C GLY A 212 -3.09 14.36 -8.90
N ILE A 213 -2.49 13.25 -8.49
CA ILE A 213 -2.23 12.89 -7.09
C ILE A 213 -0.78 12.44 -6.95
N LEU A 214 -0.07 12.98 -5.97
CA LEU A 214 1.25 12.54 -5.54
C LEU A 214 1.20 12.16 -4.06
N VAL A 215 1.53 10.92 -3.73
CA VAL A 215 1.71 10.45 -2.36
C VAL A 215 3.15 10.02 -2.20
N LEU A 216 3.92 10.75 -1.42
CA LEU A 216 5.30 10.42 -1.11
C LEU A 216 5.41 10.03 0.36
N ASN A 217 6.06 8.91 0.66
CA ASN A 217 6.42 8.55 2.02
C ASN A 217 7.93 8.44 2.22
N CYS A 218 8.40 8.98 3.35
CA CYS A 218 9.75 8.83 3.88
C CYS A 218 9.70 9.05 5.39
N SER A 219 10.21 8.11 6.19
CA SER A 219 10.07 8.20 7.65
C SER A 219 11.16 9.08 8.26
N LEU A 220 12.39 8.90 7.78
CA LEU A 220 13.61 9.35 8.44
C LEU A 220 14.15 10.70 7.96
N PHE A 221 13.61 11.24 6.86
CA PHE A 221 14.04 12.53 6.33
C PHE A 221 12.83 13.34 5.83
N ASN A 222 12.51 14.42 6.54
CA ASN A 222 11.34 15.26 6.25
C ASN A 222 11.70 16.75 6.31
N PRO A 223 12.42 17.27 5.29
CA PRO A 223 12.83 18.67 5.23
C PRO A 223 11.65 19.61 4.94
N THR A 224 11.88 20.91 5.14
CA THR A 224 11.06 21.98 4.60
C THR A 224 11.87 22.77 3.56
N PRO A 225 11.38 22.96 2.31
CA PRO A 225 10.16 22.40 1.71
C PRO A 225 10.13 20.86 1.68
N SER A 226 8.93 20.28 1.59
CA SER A 226 8.73 18.83 1.66
C SER A 226 9.32 18.07 0.46
N LEU A 227 9.57 16.77 0.64
CA LEU A 227 10.08 15.91 -0.44
C LEU A 227 9.11 15.86 -1.63
N ALA A 228 7.80 15.81 -1.35
CA ALA A 228 6.77 15.90 -2.38
C ALA A 228 6.89 17.22 -3.19
N ALA A 229 7.15 18.35 -2.54
CA ALA A 229 7.36 19.63 -3.22
C ALA A 229 8.62 19.62 -4.10
N MET A 230 9.69 18.94 -3.69
CA MET A 230 10.90 18.78 -4.51
C MET A 230 10.61 18.01 -5.80
N VAL A 231 9.85 16.91 -5.71
CA VAL A 231 9.43 16.11 -6.88
C VAL A 231 8.55 16.94 -7.81
N ILE A 232 7.55 17.66 -7.28
CA ILE A 232 6.65 18.52 -8.06
C ILE A 232 7.45 19.58 -8.82
N ASN A 233 8.40 20.24 -8.15
CA ASN A 233 9.22 21.27 -8.77
C ASN A 233 10.20 20.71 -9.81
N LYS A 234 10.79 19.54 -9.57
CA LYS A 234 11.74 18.88 -10.50
C LYS A 234 11.05 18.50 -11.81
N PHE A 235 9.91 17.81 -11.74
CA PHE A 235 9.22 17.28 -12.90
C PHE A 235 8.18 18.24 -13.51
N LYS A 236 8.07 19.46 -12.98
CA LYS A 236 7.11 20.48 -13.45
C LYS A 236 5.70 19.92 -13.56
N MET A 237 5.28 19.23 -12.49
CA MET A 237 3.92 18.72 -12.36
C MET A 237 2.89 19.85 -12.34
N ARG A 238 1.62 19.52 -12.52
CA ARG A 238 0.51 20.51 -12.54
C ARG A 238 0.40 21.27 -11.21
N SER A 239 0.03 22.54 -11.27
CA SER A 239 -0.07 23.43 -10.09
C SER A 239 -1.18 23.03 -9.10
N ASN A 240 -2.24 22.38 -9.58
CA ASN A 240 -3.35 21.88 -8.79
C ASN A 240 -3.24 20.36 -8.53
N ILE A 241 -2.02 19.86 -8.34
CA ILE A 241 -1.78 18.48 -7.90
C ILE A 241 -2.14 18.33 -6.42
N LEU A 242 -2.74 17.20 -6.04
CA LEU A 242 -2.93 16.84 -4.65
C LEU A 242 -1.65 16.17 -4.14
N SER A 243 -0.93 16.83 -3.25
CA SER A 243 0.37 16.38 -2.74
C SER A 243 0.31 15.97 -1.28
N TYR A 244 0.68 14.73 -0.98
CA TYR A 244 0.76 14.19 0.38
C TYR A 244 2.20 13.75 0.68
N ASN A 245 2.76 14.21 1.79
CA ASN A 245 4.08 13.81 2.27
C ASN A 245 3.92 13.12 3.63
N LEU A 246 3.98 11.79 3.63
CA LEU A 246 3.73 10.98 4.82
C LEU A 246 5.05 10.61 5.51
N ALA A 247 5.07 10.74 6.84
CA ALA A 247 6.24 10.53 7.68
C ALA A 247 5.89 9.69 8.92
N GLY A 248 6.90 9.13 9.57
CA GLY A 248 6.76 8.48 10.89
C GLY A 248 6.01 7.14 10.92
N MET A 249 5.67 6.56 9.76
CA MET A 249 4.97 5.27 9.68
C MET A 249 5.92 4.05 9.57
N GLY A 250 7.22 4.29 9.37
CA GLY A 250 8.24 3.25 9.24
C GLY A 250 7.95 2.29 8.07
N CYS A 251 8.26 1.01 8.26
CA CYS A 251 8.10 -0.02 7.23
C CYS A 251 6.64 -0.25 6.76
N SER A 252 5.65 0.29 7.48
CA SER A 252 4.23 0.21 7.09
C SER A 252 3.80 1.33 6.12
N ALA A 253 4.67 2.29 5.84
CA ALA A 253 4.33 3.49 5.09
C ALA A 253 3.86 3.23 3.65
N SER A 254 4.48 2.28 2.95
CA SER A 254 4.18 1.97 1.55
C SER A 254 2.74 1.45 1.35
N PRO A 255 2.26 0.40 2.08
CA PRO A 255 0.87 -0.04 1.92
C PRO A 255 -0.15 1.02 2.36
N ILE A 256 0.14 1.83 3.38
CA ILE A 256 -0.73 2.95 3.79
C ILE A 256 -0.82 3.99 2.66
N SER A 257 0.29 4.29 2.00
CA SER A 257 0.34 5.24 0.87
C SER A 257 -0.46 4.75 -0.33
N ILE A 258 -0.40 3.45 -0.62
CA ILE A 258 -1.19 2.81 -1.68
C ILE A 258 -2.68 2.87 -1.35
N ASP A 259 -3.07 2.60 -0.11
CA ASP A 259 -4.48 2.68 0.31
C ASP A 259 -5.01 4.12 0.22
N LEU A 260 -4.22 5.11 0.68
CA LEU A 260 -4.56 6.53 0.52
C LEU A 260 -4.75 6.89 -0.96
N ALA A 261 -3.80 6.50 -1.83
CA ALA A 261 -3.91 6.77 -3.27
C ALA A 261 -5.16 6.11 -3.87
N LYS A 262 -5.49 4.88 -3.47
CA LYS A 262 -6.71 4.19 -3.89
C LYS A 262 -7.97 4.93 -3.47
N GLN A 263 -8.05 5.41 -2.22
CA GLN A 263 -9.19 6.18 -1.72
C GLN A 263 -9.34 7.51 -2.48
N LEU A 264 -8.23 8.22 -2.73
CA LEU A 264 -8.23 9.45 -3.51
C LEU A 264 -8.69 9.21 -4.96
N LEU A 265 -8.28 8.09 -5.56
CA LEU A 265 -8.76 7.67 -6.89
C LEU A 265 -10.25 7.29 -6.91
N GLN A 266 -10.88 7.01 -5.77
CA GLN A 266 -12.35 6.90 -5.72
C GLN A 266 -13.01 8.27 -5.87
N LEU A 267 -12.42 9.30 -5.25
CA LEU A 267 -12.96 10.66 -5.24
C LEU A 267 -12.66 11.44 -6.53
N HIS A 268 -11.51 11.20 -7.14
CA HIS A 268 -11.04 11.94 -8.32
C HIS A 268 -11.10 11.08 -9.60
N PRO A 269 -12.12 11.25 -10.47
CA PRO A 269 -12.27 10.45 -11.68
C PRO A 269 -11.20 10.72 -12.74
N SER A 270 -10.85 9.69 -13.50
CA SER A 270 -9.99 9.76 -14.70
C SER A 270 -8.61 10.40 -14.50
N THR A 271 -7.94 10.11 -13.39
CA THR A 271 -6.61 10.66 -13.06
C THR A 271 -5.57 9.56 -12.81
N TYR A 272 -4.30 9.95 -12.87
CA TYR A 272 -3.19 9.15 -12.35
C TYR A 272 -2.82 9.58 -10.93
N ALA A 273 -2.39 8.61 -10.13
CA ALA A 273 -1.79 8.80 -8.82
C ALA A 273 -0.38 8.20 -8.82
N LEU A 274 0.61 9.00 -8.46
CA LEU A 274 1.99 8.55 -8.29
C LEU A 274 2.27 8.34 -6.80
N VAL A 275 2.61 7.12 -6.43
CA VAL A 275 3.04 6.77 -5.07
C VAL A 275 4.55 6.57 -5.07
N ILE A 276 5.27 7.34 -4.26
CA ILE A 276 6.72 7.23 -4.09
C ILE A 276 7.00 6.79 -2.67
N SER A 277 7.80 5.74 -2.52
CA SER A 277 8.23 5.22 -1.23
C SER A 277 9.74 5.13 -1.21
N THR A 278 10.38 5.78 -0.25
CA THR A 278 11.83 5.74 -0.07
C THR A 278 12.16 5.93 1.41
N GLU A 279 13.27 5.35 1.86
CA GLU A 279 13.76 5.55 3.22
C GLU A 279 15.17 6.11 3.14
N ASN A 280 15.34 7.34 3.63
CA ASN A 280 16.57 8.09 3.49
C ASN A 280 17.39 7.96 4.78
N ILE A 281 18.52 7.27 4.71
CA ILE A 281 19.22 6.78 5.91
C ILE A 281 20.45 7.60 6.27
N THR A 282 20.90 8.52 5.41
CA THR A 282 22.13 9.31 5.60
C THR A 282 22.23 10.02 6.94
N GLN A 283 21.11 10.55 7.47
CA GLN A 283 21.14 11.35 8.70
C GLN A 283 21.06 10.57 10.00
N ASN A 284 20.64 9.32 9.93
CA ASN A 284 20.22 8.57 11.11
C ASN A 284 21.30 7.60 11.58
N TRP A 285 22.56 7.85 11.21
CA TRP A 285 23.68 7.03 11.63
C TRP A 285 23.96 7.21 13.12
N TYR A 286 23.90 6.11 13.88
CA TYR A 286 24.20 6.13 15.30
C TYR A 286 25.71 6.01 15.55
N PHE A 287 26.27 6.95 16.30
CA PHE A 287 27.71 7.03 16.59
C PHE A 287 28.12 6.53 17.98
N GLY A 288 27.17 6.03 18.78
CA GLY A 288 27.44 5.53 20.14
C GLY A 288 27.65 4.01 20.18
N ASN A 289 27.71 3.47 21.40
CA ASN A 289 28.06 2.06 21.65
C ASN A 289 26.91 1.24 22.28
N ASP A 290 25.71 1.80 22.39
CA ASP A 290 24.55 1.05 22.86
C ASP A 290 24.15 0.00 21.82
N ARG A 291 24.23 -1.28 22.19
CA ARG A 291 23.97 -2.42 21.27
C ARG A 291 22.65 -2.29 20.54
N ASP A 292 21.57 -1.97 21.26
CA ASP A 292 20.22 -1.91 20.68
C ASP A 292 20.08 -0.82 19.60
N LYS A 293 20.90 0.23 19.68
CA LYS A 293 20.89 1.36 18.74
C LYS A 293 21.82 1.16 17.54
N LEU A 294 22.68 0.13 17.56
CA LEU A 294 23.58 -0.23 16.45
C LEU A 294 22.91 -1.10 15.38
N LEU A 295 21.80 -1.76 15.73
CA LEU A 295 21.02 -2.59 14.80
C LEU A 295 20.62 -1.84 13.52
N PRO A 296 20.02 -0.63 13.58
CA PRO A 296 19.72 0.18 12.40
C PRO A 296 20.88 0.39 11.43
N ASN A 297 22.08 0.72 11.93
CA ASN A 297 23.27 0.92 11.10
C ASN A 297 23.61 -0.36 10.30
N CYS A 298 23.42 -1.52 10.92
CA CYS A 298 23.76 -2.80 10.31
C CYS A 298 22.69 -3.28 9.31
N LEU A 299 21.41 -2.96 9.55
CA LEU A 299 20.28 -3.53 8.83
C LEU A 299 19.75 -2.65 7.69
N PHE A 300 19.69 -1.34 7.88
CA PHE A 300 19.07 -0.46 6.89
C PHE A 300 19.96 -0.28 5.66
N ARG A 301 19.32 -0.29 4.49
CA ARG A 301 19.94 -0.17 3.17
C ARG A 301 19.11 0.79 2.33
N VAL A 302 19.76 1.38 1.34
CA VAL A 302 19.10 2.33 0.43
C VAL A 302 18.05 1.61 -0.39
N GLY A 303 16.89 2.23 -0.53
CA GLY A 303 15.79 1.73 -1.34
C GLY A 303 14.84 2.83 -1.77
N GLY A 304 14.16 2.58 -2.89
CA GLY A 304 13.16 3.48 -3.44
C GLY A 304 12.26 2.74 -4.42
N ALA A 305 10.98 3.12 -4.45
CA ALA A 305 10.01 2.63 -5.40
C ALA A 305 9.06 3.75 -5.82
N ALA A 306 8.78 3.83 -7.11
CA ALA A 306 7.75 4.69 -7.70
C ALA A 306 6.68 3.78 -8.32
N ILE A 307 5.41 4.02 -8.00
CA ILE A 307 4.29 3.18 -8.37
C ILE A 307 3.22 4.09 -8.99
N LEU A 308 2.82 3.78 -10.22
CA LEU A 308 1.81 4.56 -10.94
C LEU A 308 0.47 3.83 -10.92
N LEU A 309 -0.55 4.49 -10.36
CA LEU A 309 -1.91 3.99 -10.26
C LEU A 309 -2.86 4.84 -11.12
N SER A 310 -3.94 4.22 -11.60
CA SER A 310 -4.96 4.91 -12.41
C SER A 310 -6.35 4.35 -12.15
N ASN A 311 -7.38 5.20 -12.28
CA ASN A 311 -8.78 4.76 -12.34
C ASN A 311 -9.40 4.93 -13.73
N ARG A 312 -8.56 5.17 -14.76
CA ARG A 312 -9.00 5.32 -16.14
C ARG A 312 -9.35 3.96 -16.73
N ARG A 313 -10.52 3.85 -17.36
CA ARG A 313 -10.96 2.61 -18.02
C ARG A 313 -10.03 2.16 -19.15
N ARG A 314 -9.25 3.07 -19.76
CA ARG A 314 -8.29 2.73 -20.82
C ARG A 314 -7.10 1.92 -20.33
N GLU A 315 -6.85 1.91 -19.02
CA GLU A 315 -5.78 1.13 -18.38
C GLU A 315 -6.27 -0.25 -17.91
N ALA A 316 -7.53 -0.59 -18.22
CA ALA A 316 -8.05 -1.94 -18.02
C ALA A 316 -7.41 -2.86 -19.07
N TRP A 317 -6.69 -3.86 -18.59
CA TRP A 317 -6.08 -4.95 -19.35
C TRP A 317 -7.12 -5.99 -19.78
#